data_AF-A0A941WJ81-F1
#
_entry.id   AF-A0A941WJ81-F1
#
_cell.length_a   1.000
_cell.length_b   1.000
_cell.length_c   1.000
_cell.angle_alpha   90.00
_cell.angle_beta   90.00
_cell.angle_gamma   90.00
#
_symmetry.space_group_name_H-M   'P 1'
#
loop_
_entity.id
_entity.type
_entity.pdbx_description
1 polymer ?
#
loop_
_entity_poly.entity_id
_entity_poly.type
_entity_poly.pdbx_seq_one_letter_code
_entity_poly.pdbx_strand_id
1 'polypeptide(L)' 'HYFIQNIKLKTAAKMLRENEEYNISDISFQLGFSSLNYFGKSFKEYFGMSPTAYRKFHQEQKENHSI' A
#
# COMPACT_ATOMS: atom_id res chain seq x y z
N HIS A 1 3.10 -20.58 0.39
CA HIS A 1 3.70 -19.38 -0.25
C HIS A 1 3.37 -18.06 0.49
N TYR A 2 3.32 -18.05 1.83
CA TYR A 2 2.93 -16.85 2.63
C TYR A 2 4.05 -15.79 2.70
N PHE A 3 5.31 -16.22 2.65
CA PHE A 3 6.48 -15.35 2.78
C PHE A 3 6.58 -14.29 1.67
N ILE A 4 6.35 -14.68 0.41
CA ILE A 4 6.43 -13.77 -0.74
C ILE A 4 5.33 -12.71 -0.69
N GLN A 5 4.12 -13.09 -0.24
CA GLN A 5 3.00 -12.16 -0.12
C GLN A 5 3.30 -11.05 0.90
N ASN A 6 3.84 -11.40 2.06
CA ASN A 6 4.21 -10.40 3.07
C ASN A 6 5.29 -9.43 2.60
N ILE A 7 6.27 -9.92 1.84
CA ILE A 7 7.30 -9.05 1.23
C ILE A 7 6.64 -8.07 0.25
N LYS A 8 5.78 -8.57 -0.65
CA LYS A 8 5.03 -7.72 -1.59
C LYS A 8 4.22 -6.65 -0.86
N LEU A 9 3.52 -7.02 0.22
CA LEU A 9 2.71 -6.10 1.02
C LEU A 9 3.56 -5.01 1.70
N LYS A 10 4.72 -5.36 2.26
CA LYS A 10 5.67 -4.37 2.81
C LYS A 10 6.20 -3.43 1.74
N THR A 11 6.53 -3.94 0.55
CA THR A 11 6.96 -3.11 -0.57
C THR A 11 5.83 -2.16 -1.02
N ALA A 12 4.59 -2.66 -1.09
CA ALA A 12 3.43 -1.83 -1.41
C ALA A 12 3.28 -0.67 -0.41
N ALA A 13 3.37 -0.94 0.89
CA ALA A 13 3.29 0.08 1.93
C ALA A 13 4.37 1.16 1.77
N LYS A 14 5.61 0.75 1.46
CA LYS A 14 6.70 1.69 1.17
C LYS A 14 6.37 2.57 -0.03
N MET A 15 5.91 1.99 -1.14
CA MET A 15 5.54 2.73 -2.35
C MET A 15 4.37 3.69 -2.10
N LEU A 16 3.36 3.28 -1.34
CA LEU A 16 2.21 4.11 -0.97
C LEU A 16 2.59 5.34 -0.14
N ARG A 17 3.66 5.25 0.66
CA ARG A 17 4.17 6.34 1.51
C ARG A 17 5.11 7.28 0.76
N GLU A 18 5.92 6.74 -0.13
CA GLU A 18 6.99 7.48 -0.80
C GLU A 18 6.53 8.17 -2.09
N ASN A 19 5.51 7.64 -2.74
CA ASN A 19 5.05 8.14 -4.04
C ASN A 19 3.55 8.36 -4.05
N GLU A 20 3.16 9.62 -4.15
CA GLU A 20 1.77 10.05 -4.17
C GLU A 20 1.16 9.91 -5.57
N GLU A 21 2.01 9.96 -6.61
CA GLU A 21 1.62 9.89 -8.02
C GLU A 21 1.31 8.46 -8.50
N TYR A 22 1.84 7.42 -7.84
CA TYR A 22 1.51 6.05 -8.25
C TYR A 22 0.07 5.73 -7.89
N ASN A 23 -0.68 5.15 -8.82
CA ASN A 23 -2.00 4.64 -8.50
C ASN A 23 -1.90 3.30 -7.77
N ILE A 24 -2.88 3.02 -6.92
CA ILE A 24 -2.95 1.78 -6.14
C ILE A 24 -3.01 0.56 -7.08
N SER A 25 -3.68 0.70 -8.22
CA SER A 25 -3.71 -0.29 -9.30
C SER A 25 -2.32 -0.63 -9.83
N ASP A 26 -1.51 0.39 -10.13
CA ASP A 26 -0.17 0.20 -10.69
C ASP A 26 0.75 -0.51 -9.68
N ILE A 27 0.68 -0.12 -8.40
CA ILE A 27 1.41 -0.77 -7.31
C ILE A 27 1.01 -2.26 -7.21
N SER A 28 -0.29 -2.56 -7.28
CA SER A 28 -0.80 -3.93 -7.27
C SER A 28 -0.25 -4.76 -8.44
N PHE A 29 -0.31 -4.21 -9.66
CA PHE A 29 0.18 -4.90 -10.86
C PHE A 29 1.70 -5.09 -10.83
N GLN A 30 2.46 -4.08 -10.45
CA GLN A 30 3.92 -4.13 -10.38
C GLN A 30 4.43 -5.18 -9.38
N LEU A 31 3.68 -5.41 -8.30
CA LEU A 31 4.00 -6.43 -7.30
C LEU A 31 3.45 -7.81 -7.68
N GLY A 32 2.82 -7.96 -8.85
CA GLY A 32 2.31 -9.22 -9.37
C GLY A 32 1.16 -9.78 -8.55
N PHE A 33 0.23 -8.92 -8.12
CA PHE A 33 -1.08 -9.35 -7.62
C PHE A 33 -2.02 -9.58 -8.80
N SER A 34 -2.80 -10.66 -8.73
CA SER A 34 -3.72 -11.07 -9.80
C SER A 34 -4.92 -10.14 -9.96
N SER A 35 -5.27 -9.37 -8.93
CA SER A 35 -6.34 -8.38 -8.98
C SER A 35 -6.20 -7.33 -7.88
N LEU A 36 -6.74 -6.14 -8.13
CA LEU A 36 -6.79 -5.05 -7.16
C LEU A 36 -7.61 -5.43 -5.92
N ASN A 37 -8.70 -6.17 -6.10
CA ASN A 37 -9.54 -6.63 -4.98
C ASN A 37 -8.77 -7.59 -4.07
N TYR A 38 -8.00 -8.53 -4.64
CA TYR A 38 -7.18 -9.44 -3.86
C TYR A 38 -6.07 -8.70 -3.12
N PHE A 39 -5.38 -7.78 -3.81
CA PHE A 39 -4.40 -6.89 -3.17
C PHE A 39 -5.01 -6.11 -2.01
N GLY A 40 -6.13 -5.43 -2.23
CA GLY A 40 -6.78 -4.60 -1.20
C GLY A 40 -7.21 -5.42 0.02
N LYS A 41 -7.74 -6.63 -0.19
CA LYS A 41 -8.10 -7.55 0.90
C LYS A 41 -6.85 -7.98 1.68
N SER A 42 -5.83 -8.50 1.01
CA SER A 42 -4.59 -8.95 1.65
C SER A 42 -3.84 -7.83 2.36
N PHE A 43 -3.85 -6.62 1.78
CA PHE A 43 -3.25 -5.45 2.39
C PHE A 43 -3.99 -5.04 3.66
N LYS A 44 -5.33 -5.02 3.63
CA LYS A 44 -6.14 -4.74 4.81
C LYS A 44 -5.97 -5.79 5.89
N GLU A 45 -5.89 -7.07 5.54
CA GLU A 45 -5.64 -8.15 6.50
C GLU A 45 -4.26 -8.02 7.16
N TYR A 46 -3.26 -7.54 6.44
CA TYR A 46 -1.89 -7.41 6.93
C TYR A 46 -1.62 -6.13 7.74
N PHE A 47 -2.15 -4.98 7.29
CA PHE A 47 -1.91 -3.66 7.89
C PHE A 47 -3.09 -3.13 8.71
N GLY A 48 -4.24 -3.82 8.71
CA GLY A 48 -5.46 -3.40 9.40
C GLY A 48 -6.27 -2.33 8.67
N MET A 49 -5.80 -1.78 7.56
CA MET A 49 -6.46 -0.72 6.79
C MET A 49 -6.27 -0.87 5.29
N SER A 50 -7.13 -0.24 4.49
CA SER A 50 -7.01 -0.30 3.02
C SER A 50 -5.75 0.45 2.53
N PRO A 51 -5.21 0.10 1.35
CA PRO A 51 -4.10 0.83 0.73
C PRO A 51 -4.36 2.34 0.61
N THR A 52 -5.59 2.73 0.28
CA THR A 52 -6.00 4.13 0.17
C THR A 52 -5.99 4.85 1.52
N ALA A 53 -6.52 4.20 2.56
CA ALA A 53 -6.49 4.75 3.92
C ALA A 53 -5.06 4.88 4.44
N TYR A 54 -4.22 3.88 4.15
CA TYR A 54 -2.80 3.89 4.52
C TYR A 54 -2.05 5.06 3.88
N ARG A 55 -2.27 5.31 2.58
CA ARG A 55 -1.70 6.47 1.88
C ARG A 55 -2.13 7.79 2.54
N LYS A 56 -3.44 7.97 2.71
CA LYS A 56 -4.01 9.20 3.28
C LYS A 56 -3.46 9.48 4.69
N PHE A 57 -3.44 8.47 5.55
CA PHE A 57 -2.89 8.58 6.90
C PHE A 57 -1.43 9.07 6.88
N HIS A 58 -0.60 8.55 5.98
CA HIS A 58 0.80 8.96 5.90
C HIS A 58 1.02 10.32 5.22
N GLN A 59 0.10 10.77 4.35
CA GLN A 59 0.13 12.13 3.79
C GLN A 59 -0.19 13.17 4.87
N GLU A 60 -1.25 12.96 5.66
CA GLU A 60 -1.64 13.86 6.76
C GLU A 60 -0.53 14.02 7.81
N GLN A 61 0.27 12.96 8.04
CA GLN A 61 1.40 13.01 8.98
C GLN A 61 2.62 13.79 8.45
N LYS A 62 2.84 13.82 7.13
CA LYS A 62 3.91 14.63 6.50
C LYS A 62 3.57 16.11 6.54
N GLU A 63 2.31 16.47 6.28
CA GLU A 63 1.85 17.86 6.33
C GLU A 63 1.96 18.44 7.75
N ASN A 64 1.62 17.66 8.78
CA ASN A 64 1.69 18.11 10.18
C ASN A 64 3.13 18.28 10.74
N HIS A 65 4.16 17.70 10.10
CA HIS A 65 5.58 17.84 10.52
C HIS A 65 6.37 18.87 9.70
N SER A 66 5.71 19.60 8.79
CA SER A 66 6.32 20.64 7.96
C SER A 66 6.05 22.07 8.46
N ILE A 67 5.61 22.22 9.73
CA ILE A 67 5.36 23.50 10.41
C ILE A 67 6.42 23.74 11.48
#